data_AF-A0A105TSH3-F1
#
_entry.id   AF-A0A105TSH3-F1
#
_cell.length_a   1.000
_cell.length_b   1.000
_cell.length_c   1.000
_cell.angle_alpha   90.00
_cell.angle_beta   90.00
_cell.angle_gamma   90.00
#
_symmetry.space_group_name_H-M   'P 1'
#
loop_
_entity.id
_entity.type
_entity.pdbx_description
1 polymer ?
#
loop_
_entity_poly.entity_id
_entity_poly.type
_entity_poly.pdbx_seq_one_letter_code
_entity_poly.pdbx_strand_id
1 'polypeptide(L)'
;MKIRVLLAYYHLPNVLLFTAHFKLELGGQYNWNLHYGTKTIKIPFPTSSTFEIIKYAYLALDSIFKEGYNYKKAGVIITGISGDTTQQLSMFEYENPKHKILMPVLDKINLKLGDKIKFGGQDLKQKWKMRQEHLSLCYSSKLKDIITVKC
;
A
#
# COMPACT_ATOMS: atom_id res chain seq x y z
N MET A 1 -2.81 -0.29 4.19
CA MET A 1 -1.69 -0.30 3.23
C MET A 1 -1.33 1.16 2.92
N LYS A 2 -0.14 1.63 3.30
CA LYS A 2 0.24 3.04 3.14
C LYS A 2 1.02 3.19 1.83
N ILE A 3 0.30 3.50 0.75
CA ILE A 3 0.93 3.84 -0.53
C ILE A 3 1.43 5.28 -0.37
N ARG A 4 2.75 5.45 -0.21
CA ARG A 4 3.38 6.77 -0.23
C ARG A 4 3.75 7.05 -1.69
N VAL A 5 2.82 7.64 -2.44
CA VAL A 5 3.10 8.15 -3.78
C VAL A 5 3.98 9.39 -3.59
N LEU A 6 5.27 9.26 -3.89
CA LEU A 6 6.09 10.44 -4.12
C LEU A 6 5.63 11.02 -5.46
N LEU A 7 5.17 12.27 -5.42
CA LEU A 7 4.79 13.09 -6.57
C LEU A 7 5.78 12.92 -7.72
N ALA A 8 5.42 12.12 -8.72
CA ALA A 8 6.17 12.04 -9.96
C ALA A 8 5.24 11.58 -11.09
N TYR A 9 5.24 12.33 -12.19
CA TYR A 9 4.43 12.11 -13.38
C TYR A 9 5.17 11.08 -14.28
N TYR A 10 4.47 10.35 -15.18
CA TYR A 10 4.97 9.04 -15.65
C TYR A 10 5.23 8.91 -17.15
N HIS A 11 5.92 7.84 -17.54
CA HIS A 11 5.84 7.19 -18.85
C HIS A 11 5.64 5.69 -18.57
N LEU A 12 4.50 5.13 -19.01
CA LEU A 12 4.04 3.74 -18.80
C LEU A 12 4.35 3.16 -17.40
N PRO A 13 3.72 3.69 -16.32
CA PRO A 13 3.96 3.19 -14.99
C PRO A 13 3.55 1.72 -14.87
N ASN A 14 4.49 0.89 -14.44
CA ASN A 14 4.21 -0.49 -14.07
C ASN A 14 3.81 -0.52 -12.61
N VAL A 15 2.64 -1.07 -12.31
CA VAL A 15 2.27 -1.42 -10.93
C VAL A 15 2.69 -2.86 -10.70
N LEU A 16 3.78 -3.05 -9.93
CA LEU A 16 4.17 -4.37 -9.45
C LEU A 16 3.55 -4.60 -8.08
N LEU A 17 2.64 -5.56 -8.01
CA LEU A 17 2.08 -6.01 -6.75
C LEU A 17 2.82 -7.27 -6.28
N PHE A 18 3.36 -7.25 -5.06
CA PHE A 18 4.01 -8.42 -4.45
C PHE A 18 3.25 -8.84 -3.20
N THR A 19 3.06 -10.15 -3.01
CA THR A 19 2.56 -10.71 -1.75
C THR A 19 3.70 -11.38 -0.98
N ALA A 20 3.95 -10.96 0.27
CA ALA A 20 5.01 -11.55 1.09
C ALA A 20 4.59 -12.89 1.70
N HIS A 21 5.58 -13.78 1.88
CA HIS A 21 5.42 -15.06 2.58
C HIS A 21 4.72 -14.88 3.94
N PHE A 22 3.68 -15.69 4.16
CA PHE A 22 3.06 -15.82 5.47
C PHE A 22 3.45 -17.18 6.08
N LYS A 23 4.09 -17.13 7.25
CA LYS A 23 4.33 -18.29 8.10
C LYS A 23 3.37 -18.16 9.28
N LEU A 24 2.35 -19.01 9.33
CA LEU A 24 1.49 -19.15 10.51
C LEU A 24 2.26 -20.05 11.49
N GLU A 25 2.68 -19.48 12.62
CA GLU A 25 3.10 -20.27 13.77
C GLU A 25 1.84 -20.66 14.54
N LEU A 26 1.10 -21.63 14.01
CA LEU A 26 0.12 -22.37 14.81
C LEU A 26 0.88 -23.49 15.51
N GLY A 27 0.80 -23.53 16.84
CA GLY A 27 1.56 -24.43 17.72
C GLY A 27 1.87 -25.80 17.10
N GLY A 28 3.10 -25.94 16.56
CA GLY A 28 3.67 -27.20 16.12
C GLY A 28 3.31 -27.72 14.72
N GLN A 29 2.45 -27.06 13.93
CA GLN A 29 2.06 -27.55 12.60
C GLN A 29 2.37 -26.54 11.47
N TYR A 30 3.27 -26.94 10.58
CA TYR A 30 3.66 -26.17 9.38
C TYR A 30 2.58 -26.32 8.31
N ASN A 31 1.87 -25.24 7.99
CA ASN A 31 0.98 -25.22 6.82
C ASN A 31 1.83 -24.90 5.57
N TRP A 32 1.97 -25.87 4.66
CA TRP A 32 2.85 -25.82 3.48
C TRP A 32 2.25 -25.07 2.28
N ASN A 33 1.03 -24.54 2.40
CA ASN A 33 0.37 -23.79 1.34
C ASN A 33 0.86 -22.33 1.30
N LEU A 34 2.07 -22.14 0.80
CA LEU A 34 2.65 -20.82 0.56
C LEU A 34 2.34 -20.35 -0.86
N HIS A 35 1.70 -19.20 -0.98
CA HIS A 35 1.46 -18.54 -2.26
C HIS A 35 2.19 -17.20 -2.29
N TYR A 36 3.06 -17.04 -3.29
CA TYR A 36 3.63 -15.75 -3.67
C TYR A 36 3.24 -15.48 -5.12
N GLY A 37 2.90 -14.24 -5.43
CA GLY A 37 2.69 -13.84 -6.81
C GLY A 37 3.16 -12.41 -7.03
N THR A 38 3.66 -12.18 -8.23
CA THR A 38 4.01 -10.86 -8.73
C THR A 38 3.29 -10.64 -10.06
N LYS A 39 2.70 -9.46 -10.23
CA LYS A 39 2.09 -9.05 -11.50
C LYS A 39 2.49 -7.63 -11.78
N THR A 40 2.85 -7.39 -13.03
CA THR A 40 3.11 -6.07 -13.58
C THR A 40 1.99 -5.70 -14.53
N ILE A 41 1.32 -4.58 -14.27
CA ILE A 41 0.34 -3.99 -15.20
C ILE A 41 0.88 -2.65 -15.68
N LYS A 42 0.85 -2.45 -17.01
CA LYS A 42 1.19 -1.19 -17.66
C LYS A 42 -0.03 -0.29 -17.68
N ILE A 43 0.13 0.95 -17.20
CA ILE A 43 -0.87 1.98 -17.37
C ILE A 43 -0.68 2.61 -18.75
N PRO A 44 -1.74 2.73 -19.58
CA PRO A 44 -1.61 3.14 -20.98
C PRO A 44 -1.23 4.61 -21.19
N PHE A 45 -1.47 5.45 -20.18
CA PHE A 45 -1.19 6.88 -20.23
C PHE A 45 -0.39 7.32 -19.00
N PRO A 46 0.37 8.42 -19.11
CA PRO A 46 1.05 9.01 -17.97
C PRO A 46 0.04 9.69 -17.02
N THR A 47 -0.01 9.29 -15.74
CA THR A 47 -1.00 9.83 -14.77
C THR A 47 -0.44 10.01 -13.36
N SER A 48 -0.53 11.21 -12.78
CA SER A 48 -0.21 11.43 -11.37
C SER A 48 -1.39 11.18 -10.42
N SER A 49 -2.53 10.73 -10.95
CA SER A 49 -3.72 10.53 -10.14
C SER A 49 -3.60 9.29 -9.28
N THR A 50 -3.70 9.51 -7.97
CA THR A 50 -3.73 8.43 -7.00
C THR A 50 -4.93 7.50 -7.24
N PHE A 51 -6.05 8.01 -7.80
CA PHE A 51 -7.21 7.19 -8.13
C PHE A 51 -6.92 6.15 -9.22
N GLU A 52 -6.28 6.57 -10.31
CA GLU A 52 -5.93 5.66 -11.41
C GLU A 52 -4.93 4.61 -10.93
N ILE A 53 -3.89 5.03 -10.19
CA ILE A 53 -2.89 4.11 -9.64
C ILE A 53 -3.55 3.05 -8.73
N ILE A 54 -4.49 3.46 -7.86
CA ILE A 54 -5.23 2.54 -7.00
C ILE A 54 -6.06 1.57 -7.84
N LYS A 55 -6.76 2.04 -8.88
CA LYS A 55 -7.56 1.21 -9.78
C LYS A 55 -6.72 0.12 -10.45
N TYR A 56 -5.58 0.48 -11.04
CA TYR A 56 -4.69 -0.51 -11.67
C TYR A 56 -4.02 -1.45 -10.65
N ALA A 57 -3.76 -0.97 -9.43
CA ALA A 57 -3.28 -1.83 -8.35
C ALA A 57 -4.31 -2.89 -7.94
N TYR A 58 -5.59 -2.54 -7.89
CA TYR A 58 -6.66 -3.52 -7.65
C TYR A 58 -6.75 -4.55 -8.78
N LEU A 59 -6.68 -4.13 -10.04
CA LEU A 59 -6.64 -5.07 -11.17
C LEU A 59 -5.44 -6.03 -11.09
N ALA A 60 -4.28 -5.54 -10.66
CA ALA A 60 -3.11 -6.39 -10.45
C ALA A 60 -3.33 -7.37 -9.28
N LEU A 61 -3.95 -6.90 -8.20
CA LEU A 61 -4.27 -7.72 -7.03
C LEU A 61 -5.23 -8.85 -7.39
N ASP A 62 -6.33 -8.56 -8.09
CA ASP A 62 -7.34 -9.55 -8.48
C ASP A 62 -6.75 -10.66 -9.33
N SER A 63 -5.74 -10.35 -10.16
CA SER A 63 -5.06 -11.36 -11.00
C SER A 63 -4.13 -12.30 -10.23
N ILE A 64 -3.66 -11.91 -9.04
CA ILE A 64 -2.73 -12.69 -8.21
C ILE A 64 -3.45 -13.35 -7.03
N PHE A 65 -4.56 -12.76 -6.59
CA PHE A 65 -5.30 -13.20 -5.43
C PHE A 65 -5.89 -14.60 -5.67
N LYS A 66 -5.65 -15.49 -4.70
CA LYS A 66 -6.22 -16.84 -4.67
C LYS A 66 -6.91 -17.05 -3.34
N GLU A 67 -8.15 -17.50 -3.42
CA GLU A 67 -8.92 -17.90 -2.24
C GLU A 67 -8.26 -19.08 -1.52
N GLY A 68 -8.42 -19.14 -0.20
CA GLY A 68 -7.81 -20.19 0.64
C GLY A 68 -6.36 -19.95 1.06
N TYR A 69 -5.72 -18.87 0.60
CA TYR A 69 -4.37 -18.49 1.03
C TYR A 69 -4.38 -17.27 1.96
N ASN A 70 -3.50 -17.31 2.97
CA ASN A 70 -3.30 -16.18 3.89
C ASN A 70 -2.13 -15.31 3.42
N TYR A 71 -2.39 -14.02 3.25
CA TYR A 71 -1.41 -13.04 2.79
C TYR A 71 -0.97 -12.12 3.93
N LYS A 72 0.35 -11.95 4.14
CA LYS A 72 0.89 -11.13 5.23
C LYS A 72 1.00 -9.66 4.91
N LYS A 73 1.49 -9.37 3.70
CA LYS A 73 1.85 -8.03 3.24
C LYS A 73 1.68 -7.99 1.73
N ALA A 74 1.08 -6.90 1.26
CA ALA A 74 1.11 -6.51 -0.13
C ALA A 74 1.85 -5.18 -0.27
N GLY A 75 2.53 -4.98 -1.39
CA GLY A 75 3.10 -3.68 -1.74
C GLY A 75 2.96 -3.42 -3.23
N VAL A 76 2.89 -2.13 -3.56
CA VAL A 76 2.83 -1.61 -4.93
C VAL A 76 4.15 -0.90 -5.20
N ILE A 77 4.84 -1.29 -6.26
CA ILE A 77 6.01 -0.59 -6.76
C ILE A 77 5.62 0.07 -8.07
N ILE A 78 5.98 1.35 -8.21
CA ILE A 78 5.77 2.11 -9.43
C ILE A 78 7.13 2.34 -10.08
N THR A 79 7.30 1.94 -11.34
CA THR A 79 8.54 2.13 -12.12
C THR A 79 8.26 2.97 -13.35
N GLY A 80 9.27 3.63 -13.93
CA GLY A 80 9.10 4.46 -15.15
C GLY A 80 8.71 5.90 -14.84
N ILE A 81 9.40 6.51 -13.86
CA ILE A 81 9.17 7.90 -13.45
C ILE A 81 9.88 8.84 -14.42
N SER A 82 9.18 9.85 -14.94
CA SER A 82 9.73 10.84 -15.88
C SER A 82 9.29 12.27 -15.55
N GLY A 83 9.92 13.27 -16.17
CA GLY A 83 9.51 14.67 -16.01
C GLY A 83 8.17 14.95 -16.68
N ASP A 84 7.44 15.96 -16.18
CA ASP A 84 6.11 16.35 -16.67
C ASP A 84 6.16 17.06 -18.05
N THR A 85 7.37 17.40 -18.52
CA THR A 85 7.62 18.20 -19.72
C THR A 85 7.41 17.46 -21.04
N THR A 86 7.40 16.12 -21.05
CA THR A 86 7.24 15.32 -22.28
C THR A 86 6.24 14.20 -22.05
N GLN A 87 4.96 14.54 -21.97
CA GLN A 87 3.88 13.55 -21.93
C GLN A 87 3.48 13.18 -23.35
N GLN A 88 3.69 11.91 -23.72
CA GLN A 88 3.08 11.35 -24.93
C GLN A 88 1.58 11.20 -24.68
N LEU A 89 0.79 11.98 -25.40
CA LEU A 89 -0.67 11.85 -25.38
C LEU A 89 -1.06 10.57 -26.12
N SER A 90 -1.85 9.72 -25.47
CA SER A 90 -2.52 8.62 -26.15
C SER A 90 -3.70 9.17 -26.96
N MET A 91 -3.94 8.62 -28.15
CA MET A 91 -5.03 9.04 -29.03
C MET A 91 -6.40 8.52 -28.59
N PHE A 92 -6.43 7.47 -27.76
CA PHE A 92 -7.66 6.76 -27.41
C PHE A 92 -7.93 6.72 -25.90
N GLU A 93 -6.88 6.77 -25.08
CA GLU A 93 -7.00 6.62 -23.65
C GLU A 93 -6.56 7.90 -22.96
N TYR A 94 -7.51 8.53 -22.27
CA TYR A 94 -7.31 9.80 -21.59
C TYR A 94 -7.56 9.66 -20.10
N GLU A 95 -6.71 10.32 -19.32
CA GLU A 95 -7.00 10.57 -17.91
C GLU A 95 -8.19 11.53 -17.78
N ASN A 96 -9.01 11.35 -16.73
CA ASN A 96 -10.05 12.31 -16.41
C ASN A 96 -9.43 13.70 -16.13
N PRO A 97 -9.79 14.75 -16.90
CA PRO A 97 -9.17 16.08 -16.79
C PRO A 97 -9.36 16.72 -15.41
N LYS A 98 -10.38 16.30 -14.65
CA LYS A 98 -10.63 16.77 -13.28
C LYS A 98 -9.51 16.37 -12.32
N HIS A 99 -8.87 15.23 -12.54
CA HIS A 99 -7.81 14.73 -11.65
C HIS A 99 -6.58 15.65 -11.67
N LYS A 100 -6.26 16.24 -12.82
CA LYS A 100 -5.12 17.16 -12.99
C LYS A 100 -5.20 18.39 -12.08
N ILE A 101 -6.42 18.86 -11.81
CA ILE A 101 -6.66 20.01 -10.91
C ILE A 101 -6.80 19.55 -9.46
N LEU A 102 -7.47 18.42 -9.24
CA LEU A 102 -7.80 17.92 -7.90
C LEU A 102 -6.57 17.43 -7.13
N MET A 103 -5.67 16.67 -7.77
CA MET A 103 -4.52 16.06 -7.09
C MET A 103 -3.56 17.09 -6.49
N PRO A 104 -3.14 18.16 -7.22
CA PRO A 104 -2.30 19.20 -6.63
C PRO A 104 -2.94 19.92 -5.45
N VAL A 105 -4.27 20.12 -5.48
CA VAL A 105 -5.00 20.74 -4.38
C VAL A 105 -5.01 19.83 -3.15
N LEU A 106 -5.29 18.55 -3.36
CA LEU A 106 -5.26 17.53 -2.31
C LEU A 106 -3.89 17.46 -1.63
N ASP A 107 -2.83 17.44 -2.44
CA ASP A 107 -1.45 17.37 -1.96
C ASP A 107 -1.07 18.63 -1.18
N LYS A 108 -1.43 19.82 -1.69
CA LYS A 108 -1.23 21.08 -0.96
C LYS A 108 -1.92 21.08 0.40
N ILE A 109 -3.14 20.56 0.49
CA ILE A 109 -3.87 20.48 1.75
C ILE A 109 -3.20 19.47 2.69
N ASN A 110 -2.80 18.31 2.19
CA ASN A 110 -2.14 17.28 2.98
C ASN A 110 -0.76 17.71 3.50
N LEU A 111 0.00 18.48 2.70
CA LEU A 111 1.27 19.08 3.12
C LEU A 111 1.06 20.11 4.24
N LYS A 112 0.01 20.94 4.17
CA LYS A 112 -0.28 21.95 5.20
C LYS A 112 -0.85 21.35 6.49
N LEU A 113 -1.70 20.34 6.39
CA LEU A 113 -2.48 19.82 7.52
C LEU A 113 -1.95 18.51 8.10
N GLY A 114 -0.98 17.83 7.46
CA GLY A 114 -0.32 16.64 7.99
C GLY A 114 -1.00 15.29 7.69
N ASP A 115 -1.29 15.01 6.41
CA ASP A 115 -1.99 13.79 5.91
C ASP A 115 -3.38 13.58 6.53
N LYS A 116 -4.18 14.64 6.64
CA LYS A 116 -5.55 14.55 7.18
C LYS A 116 -6.56 14.03 6.15
N ILE A 117 -6.35 14.34 4.86
CA ILE A 117 -7.23 13.88 3.80
C ILE A 117 -6.65 12.59 3.23
N LYS A 118 -7.41 11.52 3.37
CA LYS A 118 -7.03 10.18 2.97
C LYS A 118 -8.11 9.58 2.07
N PHE A 119 -7.69 8.68 1.20
CA PHE A 119 -8.62 7.89 0.39
C PHE A 119 -9.33 6.84 1.26
N GLY A 120 -10.56 6.46 0.91
CA GLY A 120 -11.39 5.55 1.72
C GLY A 120 -10.78 4.17 1.99
N GLY A 121 -9.86 3.71 1.13
CA GLY A 121 -9.11 2.45 1.33
C GLY A 121 -7.85 2.59 2.21
N GLN A 122 -7.52 3.79 2.67
CA GLN A 122 -6.36 4.06 3.50
C GLN A 122 -6.75 4.06 4.97
N ASP A 123 -5.93 3.41 5.81
CA ASP A 123 -6.16 3.39 7.25
C ASP A 123 -6.14 4.82 7.84
N LEU A 124 -7.27 5.20 8.42
CA LEU A 124 -7.51 6.51 9.02
C LEU A 124 -6.68 6.71 10.30
N LYS A 125 -6.47 5.64 11.08
CA LYS A 125 -5.97 5.73 12.47
C LYS A 125 -4.47 5.47 12.60
N GLN A 126 -3.87 4.62 11.75
CA GLN A 126 -2.52 4.11 12.00
C GLN A 126 -1.49 4.57 10.96
N LYS A 127 -0.52 5.40 11.38
CA LYS A 127 0.58 5.84 10.51
C LYS A 127 1.69 4.79 10.39
N TRP A 128 2.02 4.08 11.47
CA TRP A 128 2.96 2.93 11.57
C TRP A 128 2.76 2.27 12.96
N LYS A 129 2.65 0.94 13.04
CA LYS A 129 2.71 0.19 14.31
C LYS A 129 3.79 -0.89 14.16
N MET A 130 4.75 -0.91 15.09
CA MET A 130 5.67 -2.03 15.21
C MET A 130 4.91 -3.26 15.70
N ARG A 131 5.19 -4.44 15.14
CA ARG A 131 4.63 -5.71 15.60
C ARG A 131 5.39 -6.15 16.86
N GLN A 132 4.82 -5.85 18.02
CA GLN A 132 5.41 -6.12 19.34
C GLN A 132 4.74 -7.32 20.05
N GLU A 133 4.44 -8.38 19.30
CA GLU A 133 3.71 -9.55 19.83
C GLU A 133 4.57 -10.42 20.77
N HIS A 134 5.91 -10.29 20.68
CA HIS A 134 6.86 -11.03 21.52
C HIS A 134 7.65 -10.10 22.45
N LEU A 135 7.08 -8.96 22.85
CA LEU A 135 7.69 -8.14 23.89
C LEU A 135 7.67 -8.89 25.22
N SER A 136 8.80 -8.90 25.92
CA SER A 136 8.83 -9.29 27.32
C SER A 136 8.01 -8.30 28.15
N LEU A 137 7.40 -8.80 29.21
CA LEU A 137 6.66 -8.00 30.19
C LEU A 137 7.60 -6.98 30.83
N CYS A 138 7.17 -5.72 30.90
CA CYS A 138 7.97 -4.63 31.46
C CYS A 138 7.71 -4.47 32.96
N TYR A 139 8.16 -5.45 33.75
CA TYR A 139 7.92 -5.52 35.21
C TYR A 139 8.31 -4.25 35.99
N SER A 140 9.34 -3.53 35.54
CA SER A 140 9.89 -2.36 36.23
C SER A 140 9.23 -1.03 35.87
N SER A 141 8.68 -0.93 34.65
CA SER A 141 8.25 0.36 34.08
C SER A 141 6.75 0.42 33.79
N LYS A 142 6.04 -0.71 33.86
CA LYS A 142 4.61 -0.79 33.57
C LYS A 142 3.90 -1.57 34.66
N LEU A 143 3.16 -0.86 35.52
CA LEU A 143 2.40 -1.43 36.63
C LEU A 143 1.42 -2.54 36.22
N LYS A 144 0.92 -2.53 34.98
CA LYS A 144 0.03 -3.57 34.45
C LYS A 144 0.70 -4.92 34.22
N ASP A 145 2.03 -4.93 34.10
CA ASP A 145 2.80 -6.12 33.78
C ASP A 145 3.41 -6.75 35.05
N ILE A 146 3.04 -6.27 36.24
CA ILE A 146 3.59 -6.75 37.51
C ILE A 146 3.08 -8.16 37.85
N ILE A 147 3.94 -8.95 38.50
CA ILE A 147 3.62 -10.33 38.87
C ILE A 147 2.62 -10.31 40.05
N THR A 148 1.38 -10.72 39.80
CA THR A 148 0.38 -10.96 40.85
C THR A 148 0.51 -12.38 41.40
N VAL A 149 0.86 -12.50 42.67
CA VAL A 149 0.82 -13.77 43.41
C VAL A 149 -0.61 -13.94 43.95
N LYS A 150 -1.24 -15.07 43.67
CA LYS A 150 -2.51 -15.45 44.31
C LYS A 150 -2.18 -16.13 45.64
N CYS A 151 -2.72 -15.60 46.72
CA CYS A 151 -2.73 -16.25 48.03
C CYS A 151 -3.77 -17.37 48.08
#